data_AF-A0AAW5JU12-F1
#
_entry.id   AF-A0AAW5JU12-F1
#
_cell.length_a   1.000
_cell.length_b   1.000
_cell.length_c   1.000
_cell.angle_alpha   90.00
_cell.angle_beta   90.00
_cell.angle_gamma   90.00
#
_symmetry.space_group_name_H-M   'P 1'
#
loop_
_entity.id
_entity.type
_entity.pdbx_description
1 polymer ?
#
loop_
_entity_poly.entity_id
_entity_poly.type
_entity_poly.pdbx_seq_one_letter_code
_entity_poly.pdbx_strand_id
1 'polypeptide(L)'
;LSVAPELARAQILRACAHQYREGDVMHWWHPGQNGAPDQGVRTRISDDLLWLPYALCEYLDQTGDRSLLNEQVEFLVSNVLAEGERERYEEPARSEERAAVLEHALRAADRVLDQGFGVHGLALMGTGDWNDGMDLVGAGGSGE
;
A
#
# COMPACT_ATOMS: atom_id res chain seq x y z
N LEU A 1 17.48 9.41 -3.32
CA LEU A 1 18.27 8.43 -2.52
C LEU A 1 19.70 8.88 -2.29
N SER A 2 20.38 9.48 -3.28
CA SER A 2 21.77 9.99 -3.18
C SER A 2 22.05 11.08 -2.14
N VAL A 3 21.03 11.67 -1.52
CA VAL A 3 21.17 12.77 -0.54
C VAL A 3 20.97 12.29 0.90
N ALA A 4 19.98 11.42 1.15
CA ALA A 4 19.54 11.00 2.48
C ALA A 4 18.93 9.58 2.46
N PRO A 5 19.73 8.53 2.27
CA PRO A 5 19.24 7.15 2.18
C PRO A 5 18.53 6.69 3.47
N GLU A 6 18.95 7.18 4.64
CA GLU A 6 18.32 6.88 5.93
C GLU A 6 16.86 7.37 6.01
N LEU A 7 16.54 8.52 5.40
CA LEU A 7 15.15 9.01 5.33
C LEU A 7 14.29 8.14 4.42
N ALA A 8 14.83 7.68 3.29
CA ALA A 8 14.12 6.75 2.42
C ALA A 8 13.88 5.40 3.11
N ARG A 9 14.89 4.88 3.83
CA ARG A 9 14.75 3.66 4.65
C ARG A 9 13.63 3.81 5.68
N ALA A 10 13.61 4.93 6.41
CA ALA A 10 12.58 5.23 7.39
C ALA A 10 11.18 5.34 6.75
N GLN A 11 11.08 5.95 5.56
CA GLN A 11 9.81 6.07 4.84
C GLN A 11 9.31 4.72 4.32
N ILE A 12 10.18 3.83 3.85
CA ILE A 12 9.81 2.46 3.44
C ILE A 12 9.23 1.69 4.63
N LEU A 13 9.89 1.73 5.79
CA LEU A 13 9.39 1.11 7.01
C LEU A 13 8.05 1.72 7.44
N ARG A 14 7.90 3.04 7.29
CA ARG A 14 6.63 3.72 7.56
C ARG A 14 5.54 3.27 6.60
N ALA A 15 5.82 3.10 5.32
CA ALA A 15 4.83 2.60 4.35
C ALA A 15 4.41 1.16 4.66
N CYS A 16 5.36 0.27 5.02
CA CYS A 16 5.04 -1.08 5.51
C CYS A 16 4.12 -1.04 6.73
N ALA A 17 4.39 -0.11 7.66
CA ALA A 17 3.55 0.09 8.83
C ALA A 17 2.13 0.62 8.50
N HIS A 18 1.86 1.05 7.27
CA HIS A 18 0.53 1.49 6.83
C HIS A 18 -0.08 0.52 5.81
N GLN A 19 0.41 -0.71 5.75
CA GLN A 19 -0.18 -1.80 4.99
C GLN A 19 -1.11 -2.64 5.87
N TYR A 20 -2.29 -3.02 5.36
CA TYR A 20 -3.19 -3.98 5.99
C TYR A 20 -2.71 -5.42 5.77
N ARG A 21 -3.14 -6.34 6.64
CA ARG A 21 -2.75 -7.77 6.54
C ARG A 21 -3.07 -8.38 5.18
N GLU A 22 -4.14 -7.92 4.53
CA GLU A 22 -4.58 -8.36 3.22
C GLU A 22 -3.71 -7.86 2.04
N GLY A 23 -2.71 -6.99 2.30
CA GLY A 23 -1.76 -6.49 1.31
C GLY A 23 -2.15 -5.15 0.69
N ASP A 24 -3.39 -4.70 0.83
CA ASP A 24 -3.79 -3.32 0.53
C ASP A 24 -3.26 -2.34 1.60
N VAL A 25 -3.35 -1.04 1.33
CA VAL A 25 -2.69 -0.01 2.14
C VAL A 25 -3.67 1.07 2.58
N MET A 26 -3.30 1.78 3.64
CA MET A 26 -3.99 3.01 4.02
C MET A 26 -3.43 4.14 3.15
N HIS A 27 -4.30 4.78 2.37
CA HIS A 27 -4.06 5.95 1.53
C HIS A 27 -4.19 7.25 2.36
N TRP A 28 -3.53 8.33 1.94
CA TRP A 28 -3.58 9.68 2.56
C TRP A 28 -3.63 9.67 4.10
N TRP A 29 -2.66 9.01 4.73
CA TRP A 29 -2.63 8.87 6.18
C TRP A 29 -1.97 10.07 6.87
N HIS A 30 -2.44 10.31 8.09
CA HIS A 30 -2.00 11.39 8.96
C HIS A 30 -1.68 10.87 10.36
N PRO A 31 -0.68 11.46 11.05
CA PRO A 31 -0.39 11.11 12.43
C PRO A 31 -1.61 11.30 13.33
N GLY A 32 -1.87 10.33 14.19
CA GLY A 32 -2.83 10.49 15.27
C GLY A 32 -2.40 11.58 16.26
N GLN A 33 -3.35 12.26 16.89
CA GLN A 33 -3.07 13.24 17.93
C GLN A 33 -3.22 12.61 19.32
N ASN A 34 -2.41 13.06 20.29
CA ASN A 34 -2.53 12.69 21.70
C ASN A 34 -2.50 11.17 21.96
N GLY A 35 -1.71 10.42 21.17
CA GLY A 35 -1.58 8.97 21.31
C GLY A 35 -2.67 8.15 20.62
N ALA A 36 -3.57 8.80 19.85
CA ALA A 36 -4.46 8.10 18.95
C ALA A 36 -3.69 7.40 17.81
N PRO A 37 -4.23 6.32 17.21
CA PRO A 37 -3.67 5.73 15.99
C PRO A 37 -3.56 6.73 14.83
N ASP A 38 -2.67 6.44 13.89
CA ASP A 38 -2.66 7.12 12.60
C ASP A 38 -4.00 6.84 11.87
N GLN A 39 -4.46 7.81 11.11
CA GLN A 39 -5.77 7.80 10.45
C GLN A 39 -5.62 8.09 8.97
N GLY A 40 -6.46 7.50 8.13
CA GLY A 40 -6.36 7.63 6.69
C GLY A 40 -7.49 6.92 5.98
N VAL A 41 -7.35 6.74 4.67
CA VAL A 41 -8.40 6.18 3.82
C VAL A 41 -8.00 4.77 3.37
N ARG A 42 -8.82 3.76 3.65
CA ARG A 42 -8.71 2.47 2.98
C ARG A 42 -9.46 2.56 1.65
N THR A 43 -8.79 2.37 0.51
CA THR A 43 -9.35 2.64 -0.84
C THR A 43 -9.31 1.39 -1.73
N ARG A 44 -9.86 1.50 -2.95
CA ARG A 44 -9.64 0.56 -4.06
C ARG A 44 -8.82 1.19 -5.19
N ILE A 45 -8.04 2.23 -4.89
CA ILE A 45 -7.12 2.85 -5.83
C ILE A 45 -5.99 1.85 -6.11
N SER A 46 -5.67 1.66 -7.38
CA SER A 46 -4.84 0.54 -7.83
C SER A 46 -3.34 0.81 -7.74
N ASP A 47 -2.89 2.06 -7.94
CA ASP A 47 -1.46 2.41 -7.94
C ASP A 47 -0.84 2.41 -6.55
N ASP A 48 -1.66 2.59 -5.51
CA ASP A 48 -1.31 2.47 -4.09
C ASP A 48 -0.43 1.24 -3.77
N LEU A 49 -0.68 0.15 -4.49
CA LEU A 49 -0.06 -1.16 -4.25
C LEU A 49 1.37 -1.27 -4.81
N LEU A 50 1.73 -0.47 -5.82
CA LEU A 50 3.00 -0.63 -6.54
C LEU A 50 4.09 0.35 -6.10
N TRP A 51 3.74 1.40 -5.35
CA TRP A 51 4.71 2.38 -4.85
C TRP A 51 5.72 1.79 -3.86
N LEU A 52 5.29 0.91 -2.94
CA LEU A 52 6.20 0.28 -1.97
C LEU A 52 7.21 -0.67 -2.66
N PRO A 53 6.79 -1.63 -3.51
CA PRO A 53 7.73 -2.46 -4.26
C PRO A 53 8.71 -1.64 -5.10
N TYR A 54 8.22 -0.60 -5.80
CA TYR A 54 9.07 0.28 -6.60
C TYR A 54 10.12 1.00 -5.75
N ALA A 55 9.70 1.66 -4.66
CA ALA A 55 10.60 2.39 -3.79
C ALA A 55 11.65 1.48 -3.12
N LEU A 56 11.26 0.24 -2.78
CA LEU A 56 12.17 -0.75 -2.22
C LEU A 56 13.24 -1.17 -3.24
N CYS A 57 12.86 -1.45 -4.49
CA CYS A 57 13.82 -1.76 -5.56
C CYS A 57 14.82 -0.61 -5.77
N GLU A 58 14.31 0.62 -5.91
CA GLU A 58 15.16 1.81 -6.07
C GLU A 58 16.13 1.99 -4.89
N TYR A 59 15.65 1.77 -3.66
CA TYR A 59 16.49 1.84 -2.46
C TYR A 59 17.62 0.82 -2.49
N LEU A 60 17.31 -0.43 -2.84
CA LEU A 60 18.28 -1.52 -2.88
C LEU A 60 19.31 -1.31 -3.98
N ASP A 61 18.90 -0.89 -5.17
CA ASP A 61 19.80 -0.67 -6.30
C ASP A 61 20.77 0.47 -6.03
N GLN A 62 20.32 1.53 -5.35
CA GLN A 62 21.16 2.70 -5.07
C GLN A 62 22.05 2.54 -3.83
N THR A 63 21.64 1.75 -2.84
CA THR A 63 22.37 1.65 -1.55
C THR A 63 23.06 0.31 -1.32
N GLY A 64 22.57 -0.76 -1.94
CA GLY A 64 23.00 -2.13 -1.66
C GLY A 64 22.59 -2.64 -0.27
N ASP A 65 21.82 -1.88 0.53
CA ASP A 65 21.43 -2.28 1.88
C ASP A 65 20.30 -3.34 1.86
N ARG A 66 20.72 -4.59 1.66
CA ARG A 66 19.81 -5.75 1.71
C ARG A 66 19.34 -6.10 3.12
N SER A 67 19.88 -5.47 4.18
CA SER A 67 19.42 -5.74 5.55
C SER A 67 17.96 -5.31 5.74
N LEU A 68 17.54 -4.24 5.04
CA LEU A 68 16.18 -3.72 5.08
C LEU A 68 15.14 -4.78 4.71
N LEU A 69 15.44 -5.70 3.79
CA LEU A 69 14.52 -6.75 3.35
C LEU A 69 13.99 -7.62 4.50
N ASN A 70 14.77 -7.77 5.57
CA ASN A 70 14.45 -8.66 6.70
C ASN A 70 13.87 -7.92 7.91
N GLU A 71 13.80 -6.59 7.87
CA GLU A 71 13.24 -5.80 8.97
C GLU A 71 11.77 -6.14 9.18
N GLN A 72 11.40 -6.37 10.45
CA GLN A 72 10.06 -6.83 10.82
C GLN A 72 9.15 -5.64 11.13
N VAL A 73 8.05 -5.49 10.39
CA VAL A 73 7.10 -4.40 10.57
C VAL A 73 5.69 -4.95 10.77
N GLU A 74 4.96 -4.35 11.71
CA GLU A 74 3.55 -4.67 12.00
C GLU A 74 2.63 -4.17 10.88
N PHE A 75 1.60 -4.95 10.56
CA PHE A 75 0.51 -4.50 9.69
C PHE A 75 -0.51 -3.62 10.43
N LEU A 76 -1.46 -3.07 9.68
CA LEU A 76 -2.74 -2.58 10.16
C LEU A 76 -3.80 -3.70 10.12
N VAL A 77 -4.84 -3.57 10.95
CA VAL A 77 -6.00 -4.45 10.92
C VAL A 77 -7.29 -3.64 11.03
N SER A 78 -8.19 -3.87 10.07
CA SER A 78 -9.57 -3.38 10.04
C SER A 78 -10.38 -4.31 9.12
N ASN A 79 -11.71 -4.16 9.10
CA ASN A 79 -12.52 -4.91 8.15
C ASN A 79 -12.12 -4.55 6.71
N VAL A 80 -12.06 -5.53 5.81
CA VAL A 80 -11.93 -5.23 4.37
C VAL A 80 -13.08 -4.34 3.89
N LEU A 81 -12.86 -3.57 2.84
CA LEU A 81 -13.94 -2.79 2.21
C LEU A 81 -15.04 -3.74 1.73
N ALA A 82 -16.28 -3.46 2.13
CA ALA A 82 -17.44 -4.22 1.73
C ALA A 82 -17.66 -4.16 0.21
N GLU A 83 -18.51 -5.05 -0.31
CA GLU A 83 -18.96 -4.96 -1.68
C GLU A 83 -19.67 -3.61 -1.92
N GLY A 84 -19.26 -2.91 -2.97
CA GLY A 84 -19.76 -1.56 -3.29
C GLY A 84 -19.18 -0.42 -2.44
N GLU A 85 -18.42 -0.71 -1.38
CA GLU A 85 -17.66 0.30 -0.63
C GLU A 85 -16.42 0.69 -1.43
N ARG A 86 -16.36 1.96 -1.86
CA ARG A 86 -15.24 2.50 -2.65
C ARG A 86 -14.04 2.82 -1.77
N GLU A 87 -14.32 3.47 -0.66
CA GLU A 87 -13.32 3.95 0.29
C GLU A 87 -13.91 4.12 1.68
N ARG A 88 -13.05 4.11 2.70
CA ARG A 88 -13.43 4.40 4.08
C ARG A 88 -12.31 5.14 4.80
N TYR A 89 -12.64 6.28 5.38
CA TYR A 89 -11.78 6.94 6.35
C TYR A 89 -11.85 6.23 7.70
N GLU A 90 -10.70 5.85 8.27
CA GLU A 90 -10.65 5.07 9.50
C GLU A 90 -9.39 5.34 10.35
N GLU A 91 -9.47 4.90 11.62
CA GLU A 91 -8.39 4.83 12.60
C GLU A 91 -8.06 3.34 12.88
N PRO A 92 -7.32 2.66 11.98
CA PRO A 92 -7.12 1.22 12.09
C PRO A 92 -6.20 0.86 13.26
N ALA A 93 -6.46 -0.31 13.85
CA ALA A 93 -5.60 -0.83 14.91
C ALA A 93 -4.30 -1.40 14.33
N ARG A 94 -3.25 -1.44 15.15
CA ARG A 94 -2.04 -2.20 14.85
C ARG A 94 -2.32 -3.70 14.98
N SER A 95 -1.79 -4.45 14.04
CA SER A 95 -1.83 -5.90 14.03
C SER A 95 -0.74 -6.50 14.93
N GLU A 96 -1.02 -7.62 15.59
CA GLU A 96 0.02 -8.47 16.22
C GLU A 96 0.91 -9.21 15.20
N GLU A 97 0.39 -9.43 13.98
CA GLU A 97 1.15 -9.99 12.86
C GLU A 97 2.19 -8.98 12.36
N ARG A 98 3.41 -9.48 12.22
CA ARG A 98 4.58 -8.79 11.68
C ARG A 98 5.15 -9.62 10.55
N ALA A 99 5.69 -8.93 9.55
CA ALA A 99 6.35 -9.54 8.43
C ALA A 99 7.60 -8.77 8.03
N ALA A 100 8.48 -9.44 7.28
CA ALA A 100 9.64 -8.83 6.68
C ALA A 100 9.23 -7.78 5.64
N VAL A 101 10.00 -6.69 5.47
CA VAL A 101 9.74 -5.68 4.41
C VAL A 101 9.59 -6.32 3.02
N LEU A 102 10.35 -7.38 2.72
CA LEU A 102 10.18 -8.13 1.47
C LEU A 102 8.77 -8.69 1.33
N GLU A 103 8.23 -9.27 2.39
CA GLU A 103 6.89 -9.86 2.40
C GLU A 103 5.80 -8.79 2.28
N HIS A 104 5.98 -7.61 2.89
CA HIS A 104 5.09 -6.46 2.68
C HIS A 104 5.01 -6.07 1.19
N ALA A 105 6.18 -5.96 0.53
CA ALA A 105 6.24 -5.63 -0.91
C ALA A 105 5.61 -6.74 -1.78
N LEU A 106 5.84 -8.02 -1.45
CA LEU A 106 5.24 -9.14 -2.17
C LEU A 106 3.72 -9.15 -2.02
N ARG A 107 3.17 -8.97 -0.82
CA ARG A 107 1.73 -8.91 -0.59
C ARG A 107 1.07 -7.76 -1.35
N ALA A 108 1.75 -6.61 -1.46
CA ALA A 108 1.24 -5.50 -2.25
C ALA A 108 1.17 -5.86 -3.75
N ALA A 109 2.22 -6.50 -4.29
CA ALA A 109 2.23 -6.96 -5.68
C ALA A 109 1.21 -8.07 -5.95
N ASP A 110 1.10 -9.05 -5.05
CA ASP A 110 0.09 -10.11 -5.13
C ASP A 110 -1.33 -9.52 -5.09
N ARG A 111 -1.54 -8.45 -4.31
CA ARG A 111 -2.82 -7.76 -4.26
C ARG A 111 -3.24 -7.18 -5.62
N VAL A 112 -2.30 -6.70 -6.43
CA VAL A 112 -2.56 -6.25 -7.82
C VAL A 112 -2.99 -7.42 -8.69
N LEU A 113 -2.32 -8.57 -8.56
CA LEU A 113 -2.68 -9.77 -9.31
C LEU A 113 -4.07 -10.29 -8.90
N ASP A 114 -4.39 -10.25 -7.61
CA ASP A 114 -5.67 -10.65 -7.05
C ASP A 114 -6.83 -9.70 -7.43
N GLN A 115 -6.53 -8.42 -7.69
CA GLN A 115 -7.52 -7.51 -8.28
C GLN A 115 -7.97 -8.00 -9.65
N GLY A 116 -7.09 -8.65 -10.40
CA GLY A 116 -7.39 -9.29 -11.67
C GLY A 116 -7.16 -8.39 -12.88
N PHE A 117 -7.49 -8.94 -14.04
CA PHE A 117 -7.21 -8.34 -15.34
C PHE A 117 -8.51 -8.15 -16.12
N GLY A 118 -8.58 -7.05 -16.87
CA GLY A 118 -9.68 -6.75 -17.78
C GLY A 118 -9.64 -7.58 -19.05
N VAL A 119 -10.57 -7.29 -19.96
CA VAL A 119 -10.77 -8.07 -21.19
C VAL A 119 -9.61 -7.92 -22.18
N HIS A 120 -8.80 -6.87 -22.05
CA HIS A 120 -7.60 -6.65 -22.85
C HIS A 120 -6.33 -7.20 -22.19
N GLY A 121 -6.45 -7.81 -21.00
CA GLY A 121 -5.34 -8.38 -20.24
C GLY A 121 -4.52 -7.35 -19.48
N LEU A 122 -5.05 -6.13 -19.28
CA LEU A 122 -4.45 -5.11 -18.43
C LEU A 122 -4.97 -5.24 -17.00
N ALA A 123 -4.20 -4.79 -16.01
CA ALA A 123 -4.63 -4.83 -14.61
C ALA A 123 -5.85 -3.92 -14.42
N LEU A 124 -6.82 -4.36 -13.63
CA LEU A 124 -8.01 -3.53 -13.37
C LEU A 124 -7.63 -2.29 -12.55
N MET A 125 -8.10 -1.12 -13.01
CA MET A 125 -7.84 0.17 -12.35
C MET A 125 -8.59 0.35 -11.02
N GLY A 126 -9.58 -0.51 -10.71
CA GLY A 126 -10.39 -0.34 -9.51
C GLY A 126 -11.15 0.99 -9.52
N THR A 127 -11.01 1.81 -8.47
CA THR A 127 -11.69 3.12 -8.38
C THR A 127 -10.75 4.30 -8.61
N GLY A 128 -9.58 4.07 -9.19
CA GLY A 128 -8.60 5.10 -9.50
C GLY A 128 -7.19 4.54 -9.68
N ASP A 129 -6.34 5.31 -10.33
CA ASP A 129 -4.91 5.11 -10.39
C ASP A 129 -4.21 6.41 -9.98
N TRP A 130 -2.95 6.60 -10.39
CA TRP A 130 -2.19 7.82 -10.12
C TRP A 130 -2.88 9.10 -10.64
N ASN A 131 -3.73 9.00 -11.67
CA ASN A 131 -4.50 10.11 -12.18
C ASN A 131 -5.85 10.20 -11.46
N ASP A 132 -5.91 11.04 -10.44
CA ASP A 132 -7.12 11.31 -9.65
C ASP A 132 -8.37 11.62 -10.49
N GLY A 133 -8.22 12.12 -11.73
CA GLY A 133 -9.33 12.42 -12.63
C GLY A 133 -9.96 11.20 -13.32
N MET A 134 -9.41 10.00 -13.14
CA MET A 134 -9.89 8.74 -13.74
C MET A 134 -10.68 7.85 -12.77
N ASP A 135 -11.20 8.42 -11.68
CA ASP A 135 -11.92 7.74 -10.58
C ASP A 135 -13.19 6.96 -11.00
N LEU A 136 -13.83 7.35 -12.12
CA LEU A 136 -15.02 6.68 -12.66
C LEU A 136 -14.72 5.63 -13.75
N VAL A 137 -13.48 5.54 -14.24
CA VAL A 137 -13.12 4.63 -15.34
C VAL A 137 -13.34 3.17 -14.95
N GLY A 138 -12.87 2.77 -13.77
CA GLY A 138 -12.99 1.41 -13.27
C GLY A 138 -14.14 1.17 -12.29
N ALA A 139 -14.93 2.19 -11.93
CA ALA A 139 -15.97 2.09 -10.90
C ALA A 139 -17.06 1.03 -11.19
N GLY A 140 -17.23 0.65 -12.46
CA GLY A 140 -18.11 -0.45 -12.90
C GLY A 140 -17.45 -1.83 -13.00
N GLY A 141 -16.21 -2.00 -12.54
CA GLY A 141 -15.48 -3.26 -12.53
C GLY A 141 -14.88 -3.70 -13.88
N SER A 142 -14.70 -2.77 -14.82
CA SER A 142 -14.18 -3.07 -16.17
C SER A 142 -13.13 -2.11 -16.70
N GLY A 143 -12.81 -1.04 -15.97
CA GLY A 143 -11.73 -0.13 -16.33
C GLY A 143 -10.38 -0.78 -16.07
N GLU A 144 -9.46 -0.61 -17.01
CA GLU A 144 -8.11 -1.19 -17.06
C GLU A 144 -7.14 -0.24 -17.79
#